data_AF-A0A811NXV2-F1
#
_entry.id   AF-A0A811NXV2-F1
#
_cell.length_a   1.000
_cell.length_b   1.000
_cell.length_c   1.000
_cell.angle_alpha   90.00
_cell.angle_beta   90.00
_cell.angle_gamma   90.00
#
_symmetry.space_group_name_H-M   'P 1'
#
loop_
_entity.id
_entity.type
_entity.pdbx_description
1 polymer ?
#
loop_
_entity_poly.entity_id
_entity_poly.type
_entity_poly.pdbx_seq_one_letter_code
_entity_poly.pdbx_strand_id
1 'polypeptide(L)'
;MMPDSGEVDESDKTETKTNGGGSQQESYIDGKAFNWGHDSVGHCLGGVEVLIGWLFKSTELVNPLFALLDAEFAHSLAVKATAHGFVPREKRPDPPVLGLEVWGRKFANPIGLAAGFDKNAEAVEGLLGMGFGFVEVGSVTPLPQEGNPKP
;
A
#
# COMPACT_ATOMS: atom_id res chain seq x y z
N MET A 1 38.88 39.88 33.77
CA MET A 1 38.31 39.79 32.42
C MET A 1 37.76 38.39 32.26
N MET A 2 36.44 38.29 32.15
CA MET A 2 35.68 37.03 32.04
C MET A 2 35.95 36.36 30.68
N PRO A 3 35.76 35.03 30.58
CA PRO A 3 35.83 34.29 29.32
C PRO A 3 34.64 34.62 28.40
N ASP A 4 34.92 34.70 27.10
CA ASP A 4 33.91 34.88 26.06
C ASP A 4 33.03 33.64 25.95
N SER A 5 31.73 33.88 25.92
CA SER A 5 30.64 32.93 26.13
C SER A 5 30.16 32.34 24.82
N GLY A 6 29.77 31.06 24.87
CA GLY A 6 29.40 30.24 23.74
C GLY A 6 28.37 30.85 22.78
N GLU A 7 28.63 30.63 21.50
CA GLU A 7 27.71 30.78 20.39
C GLU A 7 26.64 29.69 20.52
N VAL A 8 25.44 30.09 20.94
CA VAL A 8 24.26 29.24 21.02
C VAL A 8 23.51 29.40 19.71
N ASP A 9 23.41 28.32 18.93
CA ASP A 9 22.67 28.24 17.67
C ASP A 9 21.24 28.77 17.83
N GLU A 10 20.99 29.93 17.24
CA GLU A 10 19.73 30.67 17.26
C GLU A 10 18.76 30.10 16.21
N SER A 11 18.41 28.81 16.30
CA SER A 11 17.48 28.15 15.35
C SER A 11 16.26 27.47 15.99
N ASP A 12 16.10 27.54 17.32
CA ASP A 12 14.91 27.01 17.98
C ASP A 12 14.21 28.10 18.82
N LYS A 13 13.57 29.04 18.13
CA LYS A 13 12.59 29.96 18.74
C LYS A 13 11.19 29.45 18.45
N THR A 14 10.71 28.53 19.30
CA THR A 14 9.29 28.20 19.39
C THR A 14 8.56 29.33 20.15
N GLU A 15 8.18 30.40 19.44
CA GLU A 15 7.29 31.42 20.01
C GLU A 15 5.85 30.87 20.11
N THR A 16 5.47 30.39 21.28
CA THR A 16 4.07 30.09 21.59
C THR A 16 3.31 31.39 21.87
N LYS A 17 2.60 31.94 20.88
CA LYS A 17 1.58 32.96 21.11
C LYS A 17 0.23 32.30 21.40
N THR A 18 -0.19 32.35 22.66
CA THR A 18 -1.53 31.95 23.07
C THR A 18 -2.51 33.11 22.87
N ASN A 19 -3.35 33.03 21.84
CA ASN A 19 -4.61 33.76 21.79
C ASN A 19 -5.70 32.78 21.34
N GLY A 20 -6.81 32.75 22.09
CA GLY A 20 -7.82 31.71 22.04
C GLY A 20 -8.48 31.52 20.66
N GLY A 21 -8.73 30.25 20.34
CA GLY A 21 -9.55 29.83 19.19
C GLY A 21 -8.74 29.15 18.09
N GLY A 22 -8.57 27.82 18.20
CA GLY A 22 -8.17 26.93 17.10
C GLY A 22 -6.68 26.95 16.74
N SER A 23 -5.92 25.98 17.23
CA SER A 23 -4.53 25.75 16.84
C SER A 23 -4.43 25.28 15.39
N GLN A 24 -4.06 26.17 14.47
CA GLN A 24 -3.56 25.77 13.15
C GLN A 24 -2.04 25.61 13.26
N GLN A 25 -1.54 24.40 13.00
CA GLN A 25 -0.12 24.14 12.81
C GLN A 25 0.24 24.50 11.37
N GLU A 26 0.98 25.58 11.17
CA GLU A 26 1.61 25.87 9.87
C GLU A 26 2.97 25.16 9.82
N SER A 27 3.16 24.29 8.83
CA SER A 27 4.43 23.61 8.57
C SER A 27 5.12 24.24 7.37
N TYR A 28 6.42 24.56 7.50
CA TYR A 28 7.23 25.20 6.47
C TYR A 28 8.27 24.18 5.94
N ILE A 29 8.36 24.00 4.61
CA ILE A 29 9.43 23.23 3.95
C ILE A 29 10.11 24.17 2.95
N ASP A 30 11.44 24.27 2.96
CA ASP A 30 12.26 25.11 2.06
C ASP A 30 11.82 26.58 1.97
N GLY A 31 11.50 27.19 3.11
CA GLY A 31 11.27 28.64 3.16
C GLY A 31 9.98 29.10 2.46
N LYS A 32 9.03 28.21 2.17
CA LYS A 32 7.70 28.56 1.64
C LYS A 32 6.56 28.12 2.57
N ALA A 33 5.62 29.04 2.78
CA ALA A 33 4.38 28.80 3.52
C ALA A 33 3.52 27.80 2.77
N PHE A 34 3.38 26.60 3.31
CA PHE A 34 2.50 25.59 2.75
C PHE A 34 1.12 25.70 3.38
N ASN A 35 0.21 26.40 2.69
CA ASN A 35 -1.13 26.68 3.17
C ASN A 35 -2.08 25.56 2.71
N TRP A 36 -2.53 24.69 3.62
CA TRP A 36 -3.52 23.63 3.36
C TRP A 36 -4.96 24.19 3.29
N GLY A 37 -5.13 25.37 2.70
CA GLY A 37 -6.38 26.11 2.62
C GLY A 37 -6.91 26.17 1.19
N HIS A 38 -7.78 25.22 0.86
CA HIS A 38 -8.94 25.34 -0.04
C HIS A 38 -8.82 25.85 -1.50
N ASP A 39 -7.65 26.28 -1.99
CA ASP A 39 -7.52 26.87 -3.34
C ASP A 39 -6.48 26.13 -4.22
N SER A 40 -6.75 24.86 -4.54
CA SER A 40 -6.09 24.17 -5.66
C SER A 40 -6.95 23.05 -6.29
N VAL A 41 -8.28 23.15 -6.16
CA VAL A 41 -9.24 22.36 -6.95
C VAL A 41 -9.59 23.17 -8.21
N GLY A 42 -8.71 23.12 -9.20
CA GLY A 42 -8.96 23.79 -10.46
C GLY A 42 -7.87 23.46 -11.47
N HIS A 43 -8.24 22.64 -12.46
CA HIS A 43 -7.45 22.33 -13.65
C HIS A 43 -6.18 21.50 -13.43
N CYS A 44 -6.32 20.16 -13.45
CA CYS A 44 -5.46 19.25 -14.23
C CYS A 44 -5.73 17.73 -14.01
N LEU A 45 -6.75 17.34 -13.23
CA LEU A 45 -6.97 15.92 -12.86
C LEU A 45 -8.27 15.27 -13.37
N GLY A 46 -8.89 15.81 -14.42
CA GLY A 46 -10.16 15.29 -14.95
C GLY A 46 -10.12 13.84 -15.48
N GLY A 47 -8.93 13.26 -15.69
CA GLY A 47 -8.78 11.88 -16.16
C GLY A 47 -8.66 10.82 -15.06
N VAL A 48 -8.05 11.17 -13.91
CA VAL A 48 -7.73 10.20 -12.86
C VAL A 48 -8.92 9.98 -11.91
N GLU A 49 -9.70 11.02 -11.62
CA GLU A 49 -10.96 10.90 -10.87
C GLU A 49 -12.00 10.05 -11.60
N VAL A 50 -12.10 10.18 -12.92
CA VAL A 50 -13.02 9.39 -13.73
C VAL A 50 -12.59 7.93 -13.73
N LEU A 51 -11.30 7.62 -13.86
CA LEU A 51 -10.81 6.24 -13.86
C LEU A 51 -11.00 5.55 -12.51
N ILE A 52 -10.72 6.25 -11.41
CA ILE A 52 -10.93 5.76 -10.04
C ILE A 52 -12.44 5.58 -9.77
N GLY A 53 -13.27 6.55 -10.19
CA GLY A 53 -14.73 6.47 -10.07
C GLY A 53 -15.35 5.32 -10.87
N TRP A 54 -14.85 5.06 -12.09
CA TRP A 54 -15.25 3.89 -12.90
C TRP A 54 -14.80 2.58 -12.26
N LEU A 55 -13.60 2.52 -11.67
CA LEU A 55 -13.12 1.35 -10.95
C LEU A 55 -14.04 1.02 -9.76
N PHE A 56 -14.38 2.01 -8.93
CA PHE A 56 -15.31 1.82 -7.81
C PHE A 56 -16.72 1.44 -8.28
N LYS A 57 -17.26 2.09 -9.33
CA LYS A 57 -18.59 1.78 -9.84
C LYS A 57 -18.67 0.42 -10.53
N SER A 58 -17.57 -0.05 -11.10
CA SER A 58 -17.49 -1.41 -11.64
C SER A 58 -17.59 -2.47 -10.54
N THR A 59 -17.05 -2.20 -9.34
CA THR A 59 -17.20 -3.14 -8.21
C THR A 59 -18.66 -3.34 -7.82
N GLU A 60 -19.55 -2.34 -7.96
CA GLU A 60 -20.99 -2.50 -7.72
C GLU A 60 -21.66 -3.48 -8.70
N LEU A 61 -21.11 -3.60 -9.93
CA LEU A 61 -21.59 -4.54 -10.94
C LEU A 61 -20.99 -5.94 -10.77
N VAL A 62 -19.71 -6.04 -10.37
CA VAL A 62 -19.06 -7.35 -10.21
C VAL A 62 -19.38 -8.00 -8.86
N ASN A 63 -19.63 -7.22 -7.81
CA ASN A 63 -19.96 -7.72 -6.47
C ASN A 63 -21.17 -8.68 -6.43
N PRO A 64 -22.33 -8.41 -7.10
CA PRO A 64 -23.42 -9.38 -7.14
C PRO A 64 -23.08 -10.64 -7.94
N LEU A 65 -22.14 -10.57 -8.90
CA LEU A 65 -21.67 -11.75 -9.62
C LEU A 65 -20.75 -12.63 -8.75
N PHE A 66 -19.90 -12.01 -7.92
CA PHE A 66 -19.09 -12.73 -6.94
C PHE A 66 -19.93 -13.35 -5.83
N ALA A 67 -21.05 -12.72 -5.44
CA ALA A 67 -21.98 -13.28 -4.46
C ALA A 67 -22.68 -14.57 -4.92
N LEU A 68 -22.68 -14.86 -6.22
CA LEU A 68 -23.26 -16.07 -6.81
C LEU A 68 -22.24 -17.20 -7.02
N LEU A 69 -20.94 -16.89 -6.90
CA LEU A 69 -19.87 -17.87 -7.03
C LEU A 69 -19.56 -18.48 -5.68
N ASP A 70 -19.43 -19.80 -5.65
CA ASP A 70 -18.88 -20.49 -4.48
C ASP A 70 -17.47 -19.95 -4.16
N ALA A 71 -17.21 -19.69 -2.88
CA ALA A 71 -15.98 -19.04 -2.45
C ALA A 71 -14.74 -19.91 -2.76
N GLU A 72 -14.85 -21.24 -2.64
CA GLU A 72 -13.74 -22.13 -2.98
C GLU A 72 -13.49 -22.18 -4.48
N PHE A 73 -14.56 -22.20 -5.28
CA PHE A 73 -14.44 -22.14 -6.73
C PHE A 73 -13.82 -20.82 -7.20
N ALA A 74 -14.29 -19.68 -6.67
CA ALA A 74 -13.75 -18.36 -6.99
C ALA A 74 -12.27 -18.26 -6.61
N HIS A 75 -11.90 -18.76 -5.42
CA HIS A 75 -10.51 -18.83 -4.98
C HIS A 75 -9.65 -19.71 -5.91
N SER A 76 -10.12 -20.92 -6.22
CA SER A 76 -9.41 -21.86 -7.11
C SER A 76 -9.22 -21.27 -8.51
N LEU A 77 -10.23 -20.56 -9.03
CA LEU A 77 -10.14 -19.86 -10.30
C LEU A 77 -9.11 -18.72 -10.23
N ALA A 78 -9.10 -17.94 -9.15
CA ALA A 78 -8.13 -16.86 -8.97
C ALA A 78 -6.69 -17.37 -8.92
N VAL A 79 -6.43 -18.46 -8.17
CA VAL A 79 -5.10 -19.09 -8.11
C VAL A 79 -4.67 -19.59 -9.49
N LYS A 80 -5.55 -20.30 -10.20
CA LYS A 80 -5.25 -20.78 -11.57
C LYS A 80 -5.04 -19.65 -12.57
N ALA A 81 -5.88 -18.62 -12.53
CA ALA A 81 -5.72 -17.45 -13.40
C ALA A 81 -4.37 -16.77 -13.16
N THR A 82 -3.96 -16.66 -11.89
CA THR A 82 -2.66 -16.11 -11.51
C THR A 82 -1.51 -16.99 -11.96
N ALA A 83 -1.61 -18.32 -11.78
CA ALA A 83 -0.62 -19.29 -12.24
C ALA A 83 -0.42 -19.25 -13.76
N HIS A 84 -1.49 -19.02 -14.52
CA HIS A 84 -1.45 -18.87 -15.98
C HIS A 84 -1.10 -17.44 -16.46
N GLY A 85 -0.85 -16.50 -15.55
CA GLY A 85 -0.49 -15.13 -15.91
C GLY A 85 -1.65 -14.27 -16.44
N PHE A 86 -2.91 -14.66 -16.20
CA PHE A 86 -4.10 -13.86 -16.51
C PHE A 86 -4.35 -12.72 -15.51
N VAL A 87 -3.30 -12.28 -14.83
CA VAL A 87 -3.34 -11.16 -13.87
C VAL A 87 -2.55 -9.97 -14.40
N PRO A 88 -2.95 -8.73 -14.08
CA PRO A 88 -2.17 -7.55 -14.44
C PRO A 88 -0.76 -7.64 -13.86
N ARG A 89 0.26 -7.43 -14.69
CA ARG A 89 1.65 -7.41 -14.25
C ARG A 89 2.09 -5.98 -13.98
N GLU A 90 2.61 -5.70 -12.79
CA GLU A 90 3.21 -4.42 -12.49
C GLU A 90 4.58 -4.33 -13.18
N LYS A 91 4.78 -3.26 -13.94
CA LYS A 91 6.00 -3.04 -14.74
C LYS A 91 6.84 -1.90 -14.18
N ARG A 92 6.26 -1.07 -13.31
CA ARG A 92 6.96 0.05 -12.69
C ARG A 92 7.87 -0.50 -11.59
N PRO A 93 9.13 -0.04 -11.52
CA PRO A 93 9.97 -0.37 -10.39
C PRO A 93 9.46 0.32 -9.13
N ASP A 94 9.59 -0.35 -7.99
CA ASP A 94 9.27 0.24 -6.69
C ASP A 94 10.21 1.42 -6.37
N PRO A 95 9.71 2.52 -5.78
CA PRO A 95 10.54 3.59 -5.28
C PRO A 95 11.56 3.08 -4.25
N PRO A 96 12.85 3.49 -4.33
CA PRO A 96 13.88 3.01 -3.41
C PRO A 96 13.59 3.25 -1.91
N VAL A 97 12.78 4.26 -1.60
CA VAL A 97 12.35 4.59 -0.22
C VAL A 97 11.50 3.49 0.42
N LEU A 98 10.85 2.63 -0.37
CA LEU A 98 10.07 1.49 0.12
C LEU A 98 10.94 0.26 0.41
N GLY A 99 12.19 0.25 -0.05
CA GLY A 99 13.09 -0.87 0.14
C GLY A 99 13.44 -1.08 1.62
N LEU A 100 13.44 -2.34 2.06
CA LEU A 100 13.74 -2.70 3.44
C LEU A 100 14.53 -4.03 3.52
N GLU A 101 15.22 -4.22 4.63
CA GLU A 101 15.95 -5.45 4.93
C GLU A 101 15.40 -6.10 6.21
N VAL A 102 14.97 -7.36 6.10
CA VAL A 102 14.46 -8.15 7.23
C VAL A 102 15.14 -9.51 7.20
N TRP A 103 15.71 -9.94 8.32
CA TRP A 103 16.44 -11.22 8.44
C TRP A 103 17.56 -11.41 7.38
N GLY A 104 18.26 -10.33 7.00
CA GLY A 104 19.30 -10.36 5.97
C GLY A 104 18.76 -10.52 4.54
N ARG A 105 17.44 -10.39 4.34
CA ARG A 105 16.77 -10.42 3.04
C ARG A 105 16.30 -9.03 2.67
N LYS A 106 16.58 -8.63 1.44
CA LYS A 106 16.15 -7.35 0.88
C LYS A 106 14.80 -7.52 0.17
N PHE A 107 13.87 -6.64 0.49
CA PHE A 107 12.56 -6.55 -0.14
C PHE A 107 12.45 -5.21 -0.88
N ALA A 108 11.85 -5.24 -2.08
CA ALA A 108 11.68 -4.02 -2.89
C ALA A 108 10.64 -3.07 -2.28
N ASN A 109 9.62 -3.64 -1.64
CA ASN A 109 8.57 -2.92 -0.94
C ASN A 109 8.08 -3.75 0.27
N PRO A 110 7.42 -3.13 1.28
CA PRO A 110 6.98 -3.82 2.49
C PRO A 110 5.65 -4.55 2.34
N ILE A 111 5.02 -4.55 1.17
CA ILE A 111 3.70 -5.13 0.95
C ILE A 111 3.86 -6.58 0.48
N GLY A 112 3.23 -7.51 1.20
CA GLY A 112 3.27 -8.91 0.85
C GLY A 112 1.90 -9.58 0.92
N LEU A 113 1.82 -10.76 0.31
CA LEU A 113 0.65 -11.62 0.37
C LEU A 113 0.83 -12.66 1.47
N ALA A 114 -0.16 -12.76 2.37
CA ALA A 114 -0.16 -13.68 3.50
C ALA A 114 -0.42 -15.14 3.08
N ALA A 115 -0.03 -16.08 3.95
CA ALA A 115 -0.35 -17.49 3.79
C ALA A 115 -1.86 -17.74 3.70
N GLY A 116 -2.21 -18.89 3.12
CA GLY A 116 -3.58 -19.32 2.91
C GLY A 116 -4.12 -18.99 1.53
N PHE A 117 -3.50 -18.04 0.81
CA PHE A 117 -3.86 -17.75 -0.57
C PHE A 117 -3.31 -18.79 -1.55
N ASP A 118 -2.02 -19.07 -1.51
CA ASP A 118 -1.38 -20.07 -2.36
C ASP A 118 -0.85 -21.22 -1.49
N LYS A 119 -1.72 -22.20 -1.24
CA LYS A 119 -1.38 -23.35 -0.37
C LYS A 119 -0.37 -24.29 -1.02
N ASN A 120 -0.32 -24.32 -2.34
CA ASN A 120 0.41 -25.30 -3.14
C ASN A 120 1.58 -24.70 -3.94
N ALA A 121 1.88 -23.40 -3.76
CA ALA A 121 2.89 -22.66 -4.50
C ALA A 121 2.63 -22.58 -6.03
N GLU A 122 1.37 -22.61 -6.46
CA GLU A 122 0.99 -22.63 -7.88
C GLU A 122 1.09 -21.25 -8.55
N ALA A 123 0.96 -20.16 -7.79
CA ALA A 123 0.75 -18.81 -8.30
C ALA A 123 1.87 -17.82 -7.93
N VAL A 124 2.95 -18.28 -7.28
CA VAL A 124 4.02 -17.43 -6.73
C VAL A 124 4.58 -16.42 -7.75
N GLU A 125 4.91 -16.84 -8.97
CA GLU A 125 5.47 -15.96 -9.99
C GLU A 125 4.46 -14.89 -10.47
N GLY A 126 3.20 -15.29 -10.61
CA GLY A 126 2.12 -14.38 -10.98
C GLY A 126 1.87 -13.35 -9.89
N LEU A 127 1.85 -13.79 -8.63
CA LEU A 127 1.68 -12.95 -7.45
C LEU A 127 2.82 -11.94 -7.31
N LEU A 128 4.08 -12.37 -7.36
CA LEU A 128 5.22 -11.44 -7.34
C LEU A 128 5.19 -10.51 -8.56
N GLY A 129 4.76 -11.01 -9.73
CA GLY A 129 4.57 -10.22 -10.93
C GLY A 129 3.49 -9.13 -10.82
N MET A 130 2.53 -9.26 -9.91
CA MET A 130 1.54 -8.21 -9.64
C MET A 130 2.11 -7.04 -8.82
N GLY A 131 3.32 -7.17 -8.26
CA GLY A 131 4.00 -6.11 -7.50
C GLY A 131 4.13 -6.37 -6.00
N PHE A 132 3.74 -7.55 -5.50
CA PHE A 132 4.01 -7.92 -4.11
C PHE A 132 5.51 -8.04 -3.85
N GLY A 133 6.00 -7.40 -2.80
CA GLY A 133 7.40 -7.49 -2.36
C GLY A 133 7.76 -8.88 -1.81
N PHE A 134 6.78 -9.63 -1.30
CA PHE A 134 6.91 -11.03 -0.90
C PHE A 134 5.58 -11.78 -0.91
N VAL A 135 5.65 -13.11 -0.99
CA VAL A 135 4.48 -14.01 -0.94
C VAL A 135 4.78 -15.13 0.05
N GLU A 136 3.88 -15.33 0.99
CA GLU A 136 3.93 -16.43 1.95
C GLU A 136 3.09 -17.61 1.43
N VAL A 137 3.74 -18.73 1.14
CA VAL A 137 3.10 -19.96 0.67
C VAL A 137 2.66 -20.83 1.85
N GLY A 138 1.49 -21.45 1.73
CA GLY A 138 1.00 -22.43 2.69
C GLY A 138 -0.42 -22.15 3.17
N SER A 139 -0.88 -22.76 4.26
CA SER A 139 -0.17 -23.68 5.15
C SER A 139 0.08 -25.05 4.50
N VAL A 140 1.32 -25.56 4.63
CA VAL A 140 1.71 -26.89 4.14
C VAL A 140 1.75 -27.87 5.32
N THR A 141 1.05 -28.99 5.20
CA THR A 141 1.14 -30.11 6.15
C THR A 141 2.08 -31.19 5.60
N PRO A 142 2.84 -31.92 6.44
CA PRO A 142 3.75 -32.97 5.98
C PRO A 142 3.07 -34.09 5.17
N LEU A 143 1.79 -34.34 5.46
CA LEU A 143 0.95 -35.28 4.74
C LEU A 143 -0.23 -34.54 4.11
N PRO A 144 -0.69 -34.94 2.90
CA PRO A 144 -1.91 -34.41 2.31
C PRO A 144 -3.10 -34.56 3.26
N GLN A 145 -3.92 -33.51 3.37
CA GLN A 145 -5.14 -33.51 4.18
C GLN A 145 -6.31 -33.14 3.27
N GLU A 146 -7.41 -33.88 3.34
CA GLU A 146 -8.63 -33.58 2.55
C GLU A 146 -9.34 -32.29 3.01
N GLY A 147 -9.00 -31.78 4.19
CA GLY A 147 -9.60 -30.58 4.76
C GLY A 147 -10.94 -30.86 5.44
N ASN A 148 -11.63 -29.80 5.86
CA ASN A 148 -12.97 -29.89 6.42
C ASN A 148 -14.01 -30.16 5.32
N PRO A 149 -15.17 -30.74 5.65
CA PRO A 149 -16.26 -30.90 4.69
C PRO A 149 -16.65 -29.54 4.11
N LYS A 150 -16.80 -29.51 2.78
CA LYS A 150 -17.20 -28.32 2.03
C LYS A 150 -18.67 -27.97 2.29
N PRO A 151 -19.04 -26.68 2.27
CA PRO A 151 -20.44 -26.25 2.27
C PRO A 151 -21.18 -26.66 0.99
#